data_AF-A0A6C0LEA4-F1
#
_entry.id   AF-A0A6C0LEA4-F1
#
_cell.length_a   1.000
_cell.length_b   1.000
_cell.length_c   1.000
_cell.angle_alpha   90.00
_cell.angle_beta   90.00
_cell.angle_gamma   90.00
#
_symmetry.space_group_name_H-M   'P 1'
#
loop_
_entity.id
_entity.type
_entity.pdbx_description
1 polymer ?
#
loop_
_entity_poly.entity_id
_entity_poly.type
_entity_poly.pdbx_seq_one_letter_code
_entity_poly.pdbx_strand_id
1 'polypeptide(L)'
;MKKEFWDFDENVNYTTVNIQGKNYKVINKFPDYYSAALILNHIHNIIIQICIYLKINYYKYSKNEQKIIDCFCDIHPKNYLLSEMQLDTNFYGLNKPKNLYNSNKPPIGKDKTLRAEYRHVFITLRGKNFTFNDKEKIVKLVIHEIAHTMCNHVTWRNDNHGIDFKHSEKLIMNAYLKINS
;
A
#
# COMPACT_ATOMS: atom_id res chain seq x y z
N MET A 1 -25.70 -10.37 -5.77
CA MET A 1 -25.07 -9.26 -5.02
C MET A 1 -24.52 -8.26 -6.03
N LYS A 2 -24.77 -6.95 -5.86
CA LYS A 2 -24.12 -5.92 -6.68
C LYS A 2 -22.63 -5.95 -6.37
N LYS A 3 -21.79 -6.08 -7.40
CA LYS A 3 -20.33 -5.98 -7.28
C LYS A 3 -19.99 -4.59 -6.72
N GLU A 4 -19.18 -4.54 -5.67
CA GLU A 4 -18.75 -3.24 -5.12
C GLU A 4 -17.92 -2.48 -6.16
N PHE A 5 -18.00 -1.15 -6.17
CA PHE A 5 -17.36 -0.32 -7.21
C PHE A 5 -15.83 -0.54 -7.33
N TRP A 6 -15.20 -0.93 -6.22
CA TRP A 6 -13.76 -1.17 -6.09
C TRP A 6 -13.37 -2.65 -6.25
N ASP A 7 -14.34 -3.50 -6.56
CA ASP A 7 -14.12 -4.91 -6.80
C ASP A 7 -13.77 -5.17 -8.28
N PHE A 8 -12.74 -5.97 -8.49
CA PHE A 8 -12.30 -6.46 -9.79
C PHE A 8 -11.68 -7.85 -9.57
N ASP A 9 -11.60 -8.65 -10.63
CA ASP A 9 -11.05 -9.99 -10.48
C ASP A 9 -9.52 -9.96 -10.30
N GLU A 10 -9.07 -10.18 -9.07
CA GLU A 10 -7.65 -10.13 -8.67
C GLU A 10 -6.81 -11.31 -9.21
N ASN A 11 -7.37 -12.18 -10.06
CA ASN A 11 -6.72 -13.37 -10.62
C ASN A 11 -6.67 -13.41 -12.16
N VAL A 12 -7.40 -12.52 -12.84
CA VAL A 12 -7.47 -12.51 -14.32
C VAL A 12 -6.36 -11.62 -14.90
N ASN A 13 -5.73 -12.07 -15.99
CA ASN A 13 -4.63 -11.38 -16.70
C ASN A 13 -3.33 -11.21 -15.88
N TYR A 14 -3.16 -12.04 -14.85
CA TYR A 14 -1.97 -12.04 -14.02
C TYR A 14 -1.09 -13.26 -14.29
N THR A 15 0.21 -13.06 -14.12
CA THR A 15 1.16 -14.12 -13.82
C THR A 15 1.80 -13.80 -12.47
N THR A 16 2.33 -14.83 -11.80
CA THR A 16 3.06 -14.66 -10.53
C THR A 16 4.54 -14.87 -10.78
N VAL A 17 5.35 -13.90 -10.39
CA VAL A 17 6.81 -13.97 -10.46
C VAL A 17 7.36 -14.07 -9.04
N ASN A 18 8.22 -15.06 -8.80
CA ASN A 18 8.93 -15.18 -7.53
C ASN A 18 10.27 -14.45 -7.62
N ILE A 19 10.51 -13.51 -6.71
CA ILE A 19 11.81 -12.84 -6.54
C ILE A 19 12.22 -13.03 -5.09
N GLN A 20 13.33 -13.73 -4.85
CA GLN A 20 13.90 -13.95 -3.51
C GLN A 20 12.87 -14.51 -2.50
N GLY A 21 12.04 -15.46 -2.95
CA GLY A 21 11.01 -16.09 -2.10
C GLY A 21 9.73 -15.28 -1.94
N LYS A 22 9.60 -14.10 -2.55
CA LYS A 22 8.38 -13.28 -2.55
C LYS A 22 7.66 -13.38 -3.89
N ASN A 23 6.35 -13.58 -3.83
CA ASN A 23 5.49 -13.69 -4.99
C ASN A 23 4.86 -12.34 -5.32
N TYR A 24 4.99 -11.90 -6.57
CA TYR A 24 4.39 -10.67 -7.09
C TYR A 24 3.46 -11.00 -8.25
N LYS A 25 2.20 -10.54 -8.18
CA LYS A 25 1.29 -10.63 -9.34
C LYS A 25 1.53 -9.45 -10.26
N VAL A 26 1.80 -9.76 -11.53
CA VAL A 26 2.07 -8.77 -12.60
C VAL A 26 1.25 -9.09 -13.82
N ILE A 27 0.93 -8.07 -14.62
CA ILE A 27 0.11 -8.23 -15.81
C ILE A 27 0.87 -9.10 -16.84
N ASN A 28 0.31 -10.24 -17.21
CA ASN A 28 0.95 -11.20 -18.12
C ASN A 28 0.82 -10.85 -19.61
N LYS A 29 0.07 -9.78 -19.93
CA LYS A 29 -0.13 -9.29 -21.30
C LYS A 29 1.13 -8.66 -21.91
N PHE A 30 2.06 -8.17 -21.09
CA PHE A 30 3.26 -7.47 -21.55
C PHE A 30 4.49 -8.35 -21.49
N PRO A 31 5.38 -8.35 -22.51
CA PRO A 31 6.56 -9.21 -22.55
C PRO A 31 7.58 -8.89 -21.45
N ASP A 32 7.58 -7.66 -20.93
CA ASP A 32 8.45 -7.17 -19.85
C ASP A 32 7.82 -7.32 -18.45
N TYR A 33 6.87 -8.24 -18.26
CA TYR A 33 6.22 -8.50 -16.96
C TYR A 33 7.24 -8.81 -15.84
N TYR A 34 8.38 -9.43 -16.15
CA TYR A 34 9.43 -9.69 -15.17
C TYR A 34 10.03 -8.39 -14.61
N SER A 35 10.21 -7.37 -15.46
CA SER A 35 10.65 -6.04 -15.04
C SER A 35 9.65 -5.38 -14.10
N ALA A 36 8.34 -5.58 -14.32
CA ALA A 36 7.30 -5.13 -13.41
C ALA A 36 7.46 -5.78 -12.02
N ALA A 37 7.78 -7.07 -11.96
CA ALA A 37 8.02 -7.77 -10.70
C ALA A 37 9.27 -7.25 -9.98
N LEU A 38 10.35 -6.94 -10.71
CA LEU A 38 11.54 -6.30 -10.13
C LEU A 38 11.23 -4.93 -9.53
N ILE A 39 10.37 -4.13 -10.18
CA ILE A 39 9.91 -2.84 -9.64
C ILE A 39 9.11 -3.07 -8.33
N LEU A 40 8.20 -4.04 -8.29
CA LEU A 40 7.44 -4.36 -7.07
C LEU A 40 8.36 -4.87 -5.94
N ASN A 41 9.39 -5.66 -6.25
CA ASN A 41 10.38 -6.07 -5.26
C ASN A 41 11.17 -4.86 -4.72
N HIS A 42 11.54 -3.92 -5.58
CA HIS A 42 12.18 -2.66 -5.16
C HIS A 42 11.25 -1.83 -4.25
N ILE A 43 9.97 -1.69 -4.61
CA ILE A 43 8.95 -1.03 -3.79
C ILE A 43 8.82 -1.71 -2.42
N HIS A 44 8.79 -3.04 -2.39
CA HIS A 44 8.72 -3.80 -1.14
C HIS A 44 9.91 -3.48 -0.23
N ASN A 45 11.12 -3.38 -0.78
CA ASN A 45 12.31 -3.00 -0.03
C ASN A 45 12.23 -1.56 0.49
N ILE A 46 11.69 -0.62 -0.28
CA ILE A 46 11.41 0.74 0.19
C ILE A 46 10.47 0.72 1.40
N ILE A 47 9.37 -0.05 1.34
CA ILE A 47 8.40 -0.18 2.44
C ILE A 47 9.08 -0.76 3.70
N ILE A 48 9.95 -1.76 3.55
CA ILE A 48 10.76 -2.29 4.66
C ILE A 48 11.57 -1.17 5.32
N GLN A 49 12.31 -0.39 4.53
CA GLN A 49 13.16 0.68 5.06
C GLN A 49 12.34 1.76 5.77
N ILE A 50 11.18 2.14 5.22
CA ILE A 50 10.23 3.06 5.88
C ILE A 50 9.82 2.51 7.25
N CYS A 51 9.43 1.24 7.33
CA CYS A 51 9.06 0.61 8.61
C CYS A 51 10.21 0.64 9.62
N ILE A 52 11.43 0.33 9.17
CA ILE A 52 12.63 0.37 10.02
C ILE A 52 12.87 1.80 10.54
N TYR A 53 12.84 2.80 9.67
CA TYR A 53 13.04 4.19 10.05
C TYR A 53 12.01 4.67 11.08
N LEU A 54 10.73 4.40 10.83
CA LEU A 54 9.64 4.77 11.75
C LEU A 54 9.82 4.11 13.12
N LYS A 55 10.22 2.83 13.17
CA LYS A 55 10.47 2.09 14.42
C LYS A 55 11.69 2.63 15.18
N ILE A 56 12.81 2.91 14.50
CA ILE A 56 14.01 3.48 15.13
C ILE A 56 13.70 4.85 15.75
N ASN A 57 12.86 5.65 15.08
CA ASN A 57 12.50 7.00 15.52
C ASN A 57 11.19 7.04 16.34
N TYR A 58 10.62 5.89 16.72
CA TYR A 58 9.27 5.77 17.27
C TYR A 58 9.00 6.72 18.45
N TYR A 59 9.95 6.81 19.39
CA TYR A 59 9.82 7.64 20.59
C TYR A 59 9.99 9.14 20.35
N LYS A 60 10.38 9.56 19.13
CA LYS A 60 10.43 10.97 18.73
C LYS A 60 9.06 11.51 18.28
N TYR A 61 8.12 10.62 17.97
CA TYR A 61 6.78 10.97 17.52
C TYR A 61 5.83 11.18 18.70
N SER A 62 4.79 11.99 18.48
CA SER A 62 3.73 12.19 19.46
C SER A 62 2.97 10.89 19.77
N LYS A 63 2.22 10.85 20.89
CA LYS A 63 1.42 9.67 21.25
C LYS A 63 0.35 9.30 20.21
N ASN A 64 -0.14 10.26 19.44
CA ASN A 64 -1.11 9.97 18.37
C ASN A 64 -0.41 9.40 17.12
N GLU A 65 0.75 9.94 16.76
CA GLU A 65 1.57 9.42 15.67
C GLU A 65 2.08 8.00 15.96
N GLN A 66 2.49 7.73 17.21
CA GLN A 66 2.87 6.39 17.67
C GLN A 66 1.77 5.36 17.37
N LYS A 67 0.49 5.68 17.63
CA LYS A 67 -0.64 4.77 17.37
C LYS A 67 -0.82 4.44 15.88
N ILE A 68 -0.70 5.43 15.00
CA ILE A 68 -0.85 5.22 13.56
C ILE A 68 0.39 4.54 12.96
N ILE A 69 1.58 4.79 13.52
CA ILE A 69 2.81 4.06 13.18
C ILE A 69 2.68 2.58 13.57
N ASP A 70 2.14 2.28 14.75
CA ASP A 70 1.88 0.90 15.16
C ASP A 70 0.92 0.21 14.19
N CYS A 71 -0.20 0.86 13.85
CA CYS A 71 -1.15 0.36 12.85
C CYS A 71 -0.50 0.10 11.49
N PHE A 72 0.38 0.99 11.05
CA PHE A 72 1.16 0.81 9.83
C PHE A 72 2.11 -0.39 9.93
N CYS A 73 2.85 -0.50 11.03
CA CYS A 73 3.87 -1.53 11.27
C CYS A 73 3.32 -2.91 11.64
N ASP A 74 2.05 -3.00 12.02
CA ASP A 74 1.33 -4.26 12.21
C ASP A 74 1.07 -4.98 10.88
N ILE A 75 0.88 -4.21 9.81
CA ILE A 75 0.68 -4.72 8.46
C ILE A 75 2.01 -4.77 7.70
N HIS A 76 2.71 -3.64 7.63
CA HIS A 76 3.92 -3.52 6.84
C HIS A 76 5.17 -3.82 7.68
N PRO A 77 6.17 -4.56 7.17
CA PRO A 77 6.28 -5.07 5.80
C PRO A 77 5.86 -6.55 5.64
N LYS A 78 5.14 -7.15 6.60
CA LYS A 78 4.98 -8.62 6.67
C LYS A 78 3.63 -9.13 6.17
N ASN A 79 2.54 -8.47 6.56
CA ASN A 79 1.18 -8.92 6.35
C ASN A 79 0.54 -8.16 5.19
N TYR A 80 1.21 -8.13 4.04
CA TYR A 80 0.65 -7.55 2.83
C TYR A 80 1.12 -8.25 1.56
N LEU A 81 0.29 -8.18 0.53
CA LEU A 81 0.59 -8.58 -0.84
C LEU A 81 0.81 -7.33 -1.69
N LEU A 82 1.69 -7.43 -2.68
CA LEU A 82 2.00 -6.33 -3.58
C LEU A 82 1.89 -6.81 -5.04
N SER A 83 1.07 -6.11 -5.82
CA SER A 83 0.71 -6.49 -7.19
C SER A 83 0.66 -5.29 -8.12
N GLU A 84 0.84 -5.54 -9.41
CA GLU A 84 0.55 -4.54 -10.44
C GLU A 84 -0.96 -4.32 -10.56
N MET A 85 -1.39 -3.07 -10.68
CA MET A 85 -2.81 -2.74 -10.84
C MET A 85 -3.31 -3.14 -12.23
N GLN A 86 -4.51 -3.73 -12.29
CA GLN A 86 -5.10 -4.18 -13.55
C GLN A 86 -5.43 -3.00 -14.48
N LEU A 87 -5.28 -3.23 -15.78
CA LEU A 87 -5.75 -2.30 -16.83
C LEU A 87 -7.27 -2.12 -16.76
N ASP A 88 -7.76 -1.01 -17.32
CA ASP A 88 -9.18 -0.71 -17.49
C ASP A 88 -10.00 -0.67 -16.19
N THR A 89 -9.31 -0.43 -15.06
CA THR A 89 -9.94 -0.11 -13.79
C THR A 89 -10.04 1.41 -13.61
N ASN A 90 -11.00 1.87 -12.81
CA ASN A 90 -11.14 3.30 -12.48
C ASN A 90 -10.12 3.78 -11.43
N PHE A 91 -9.14 2.94 -11.08
CA PHE A 91 -8.25 3.17 -9.95
C PHE A 91 -6.80 3.22 -10.42
N TYR A 92 -6.08 4.24 -9.94
CA TYR A 92 -4.66 4.37 -10.22
C TYR A 92 -3.80 3.60 -9.22
N GLY A 93 -4.32 3.30 -8.04
CA GLY A 93 -3.77 2.39 -7.06
C GLY A 93 -4.89 1.90 -6.17
N LEU A 94 -4.62 0.84 -5.39
CA LEU A 94 -5.60 0.36 -4.44
C LEU A 94 -4.97 -0.38 -3.27
N ASN A 95 -5.29 0.05 -2.05
CA ASN A 95 -4.95 -0.66 -0.82
C ASN A 95 -6.18 -1.38 -0.23
N LYS A 96 -6.40 -2.63 -0.64
CA LYS A 96 -7.56 -3.43 -0.20
C LYS A 96 -7.30 -4.10 1.15
N PRO A 97 -8.12 -3.86 2.18
CA PRO A 97 -8.08 -4.65 3.42
C PRO A 97 -8.64 -6.06 3.20
N LYS A 98 -8.09 -7.04 3.91
CA LYS A 98 -8.55 -8.44 3.86
C LYS A 98 -8.71 -8.99 5.29
N ASN A 99 -9.70 -9.87 5.46
CA ASN A 99 -10.08 -10.49 6.74
C ASN A 99 -10.26 -9.45 7.87
N LEU A 100 -11.37 -8.73 7.82
CA LEU A 100 -11.66 -7.70 8.83
C LEU A 100 -12.00 -8.32 10.18
N TYR A 101 -11.49 -7.75 11.26
CA TYR A 101 -11.75 -8.19 12.63
C TYR A 101 -11.78 -7.01 13.61
N ASN A 102 -12.51 -7.19 14.72
CA ASN A 102 -12.51 -6.21 15.81
C ASN A 102 -11.28 -6.42 16.69
N SER A 103 -10.42 -5.40 16.78
CA SER A 103 -9.18 -5.43 17.55
C SER A 103 -9.35 -4.86 18.95
N ASN A 104 -8.56 -5.35 19.91
CA ASN A 104 -8.43 -4.76 21.25
C ASN A 104 -7.46 -3.56 21.28
N LYS A 105 -6.88 -3.17 20.14
CA LYS A 105 -5.98 -2.02 20.03
C LYS A 105 -6.75 -0.68 20.10
N PRO A 106 -6.08 0.43 20.44
CA PRO A 106 -6.71 1.75 20.49
C PRO A 106 -7.45 2.12 19.20
N PRO A 107 -8.58 2.85 19.28
CA PRO A 107 -9.32 3.25 18.09
C PRO A 107 -8.51 4.23 17.23
N ILE A 108 -8.57 4.05 15.90
CA ILE A 108 -7.90 4.92 14.91
C ILE A 108 -8.91 5.32 13.85
N GLY A 109 -9.02 6.64 13.65
CA GLY A 109 -9.88 7.23 12.63
C GLY A 109 -11.35 6.83 12.78
N LYS A 110 -12.08 6.91 11.67
CA LYS A 110 -13.51 6.60 11.59
C LYS A 110 -13.80 5.09 11.74
N ASP A 111 -12.83 4.25 11.40
CA ASP A 111 -12.93 2.78 11.51
C ASP A 111 -12.71 2.26 12.94
N LYS A 112 -12.38 3.13 13.89
CA LYS A 112 -12.25 2.83 15.32
C LYS A 112 -11.36 1.61 15.57
N THR A 113 -11.91 0.52 16.06
CA THR A 113 -11.21 -0.72 16.45
C THR A 113 -11.21 -1.78 15.35
N LEU A 114 -11.93 -1.57 14.25
CA LEU A 114 -11.91 -2.48 13.11
C LEU A 114 -10.52 -2.47 12.48
N ARG A 115 -9.97 -3.65 12.20
CA ARG A 115 -8.64 -3.86 11.60
C ARG A 115 -8.75 -4.89 10.48
N ALA A 116 -7.76 -4.89 9.60
CA ALA A 116 -7.55 -5.94 8.60
C ALA A 116 -6.42 -6.86 9.09
N GLU A 117 -6.53 -8.16 8.85
CA GLU A 117 -5.45 -9.10 9.15
C GLU A 117 -4.25 -8.88 8.21
N TYR A 118 -4.55 -8.62 6.92
CA TYR A 118 -3.55 -8.29 5.92
C TYR A 118 -4.13 -7.33 4.86
N ARG A 119 -3.27 -6.79 4.00
CA ARG A 119 -3.67 -5.90 2.89
C ARG A 119 -3.17 -6.41 1.55
N HIS A 120 -3.94 -6.18 0.49
CA HIS A 120 -3.50 -6.37 -0.88
C HIS A 120 -3.34 -5.01 -1.54
N VAL A 121 -2.10 -4.61 -1.79
CA VAL A 121 -1.74 -3.32 -2.37
C VAL A 121 -1.48 -3.51 -3.87
N PHE A 122 -2.21 -2.76 -4.68
CA PHE A 122 -2.09 -2.72 -6.12
C PHE A 122 -1.53 -1.37 -6.57
N ILE A 123 -0.51 -1.38 -7.41
CA ILE A 123 0.18 -0.19 -7.88
C ILE A 123 0.15 -0.14 -9.40
N THR A 124 -0.31 0.97 -9.98
CA THR A 124 -0.18 1.18 -11.43
C THR A 124 1.27 1.46 -11.78
N LEU A 125 1.93 0.46 -12.38
CA LEU A 125 3.30 0.58 -12.84
C LEU A 125 3.39 1.20 -14.24
N ARG A 126 2.36 1.05 -15.07
CA ARG A 126 2.37 1.45 -16.48
C ARG A 126 1.44 2.62 -16.77
N GLY A 127 1.86 3.52 -17.65
CA GLY A 127 1.05 4.62 -18.14
C GLY A 127 0.01 4.16 -19.18
N LYS A 128 -0.76 5.12 -19.72
CA LYS A 128 -1.76 4.85 -20.76
C LYS A 128 -1.19 4.29 -22.07
N ASN A 129 0.09 4.56 -22.33
CA ASN A 129 0.86 4.03 -23.45
C ASN A 129 1.52 2.67 -23.14
N PHE A 130 1.20 2.06 -22.00
CA PHE A 130 1.71 0.77 -21.52
C PHE A 130 3.22 0.72 -21.20
N THR A 131 3.93 1.83 -21.27
CA THR A 131 5.31 1.94 -20.76
C THR A 131 5.30 2.14 -19.26
N PHE A 132 6.37 1.74 -18.57
CA PHE A 132 6.51 2.04 -17.14
C PHE A 132 6.43 3.55 -16.88
N ASN A 133 5.72 3.93 -15.82
CA ASN A 133 5.70 5.29 -15.31
C ASN A 133 7.08 5.65 -14.74
N ASP A 134 7.32 6.95 -14.58
CA ASP A 134 8.51 7.44 -13.91
C ASP A 134 8.57 6.96 -12.44
N LYS A 135 9.78 6.75 -11.95
CA LYS A 135 10.03 6.23 -10.59
C LYS A 135 9.38 7.12 -9.51
N GLU A 136 9.43 8.43 -9.68
CA GLU A 136 8.91 9.38 -8.70
C GLU A 136 7.39 9.25 -8.54
N LYS A 137 6.66 9.15 -9.65
CA LYS A 137 5.21 8.95 -9.70
C LYS A 137 4.81 7.60 -9.11
N ILE A 138 5.57 6.54 -9.40
CA ILE A 138 5.36 5.23 -8.78
C ILE A 138 5.55 5.32 -7.27
N VAL A 139 6.62 5.95 -6.79
CA VAL A 139 6.87 6.10 -5.35
C VAL A 139 5.80 6.94 -4.67
N LYS A 140 5.38 8.06 -5.27
CA LYS A 140 4.28 8.89 -4.76
C LYS A 140 3.00 8.08 -4.62
N LEU A 141 2.67 7.27 -5.63
CA LEU A 141 1.52 6.36 -5.58
C LEU A 141 1.66 5.31 -4.48
N VAL A 142 2.84 4.70 -4.32
CA VAL A 142 3.08 3.73 -3.23
C VAL A 142 2.82 4.36 -1.88
N ILE A 143 3.39 5.55 -1.63
CA ILE A 143 3.24 6.29 -0.38
C ILE A 143 1.76 6.61 -0.12
N HIS A 144 1.04 7.05 -1.15
CA HIS A 144 -0.39 7.29 -1.10
C HIS A 144 -1.17 6.03 -0.68
N GLU A 145 -0.94 4.91 -1.36
CA GLU A 145 -1.67 3.67 -1.08
C GLU A 145 -1.37 3.15 0.32
N ILE A 146 -0.11 3.12 0.75
CA ILE A 146 0.23 2.60 2.08
C ILE A 146 -0.15 3.57 3.22
N ALA A 147 -0.37 4.86 2.94
CA ALA A 147 -0.92 5.81 3.92
C ALA A 147 -2.33 5.41 4.38
N HIS A 148 -3.15 4.77 3.52
CA HIS A 148 -4.44 4.20 3.93
C HIS A 148 -4.30 3.17 5.06
N THR A 149 -3.18 2.44 5.14
CA THR A 149 -2.91 1.54 6.27
C THR A 149 -2.68 2.32 7.56
N MET A 150 -1.89 3.38 7.51
CA MET A 150 -1.56 4.22 8.67
C MET A 150 -2.81 4.90 9.24
N CYS A 151 -3.74 5.32 8.38
CA CYS A 151 -5.03 5.89 8.78
C CYS A 151 -6.08 4.85 9.23
N ASN A 152 -5.76 3.56 9.17
CA ASN A 152 -6.70 2.47 9.37
C ASN A 152 -7.93 2.54 8.44
N HIS A 153 -7.78 2.99 7.19
CA HIS A 153 -8.86 3.02 6.22
C HIS A 153 -9.18 1.60 5.75
N VAL A 154 -10.12 0.95 6.44
CA VAL A 154 -10.54 -0.45 6.18
C VAL A 154 -11.96 -0.57 5.62
N THR A 155 -12.67 0.55 5.50
CA THR A 155 -13.98 0.62 4.83
C THR A 155 -13.95 1.64 3.70
N TRP A 156 -14.75 1.40 2.65
CA TRP A 156 -14.90 2.32 1.54
C TRP A 156 -15.60 3.61 1.98
N ARG A 157 -15.07 4.76 1.55
CA ARG A 157 -15.74 6.07 1.67
C ARG A 157 -15.45 6.90 0.42
N ASN A 158 -16.39 7.77 0.06
CA ASN A 158 -16.23 8.66 -1.09
C ASN A 158 -15.14 9.72 -0.90
N ASP A 159 -14.78 10.02 0.35
CA ASP A 159 -13.63 10.87 0.70
C ASP A 159 -12.90 10.29 1.92
N ASN A 160 -11.72 9.72 1.68
CA ASN A 160 -10.79 9.20 2.67
C ASN A 160 -9.47 10.01 2.67
N HIS A 161 -9.46 11.22 2.10
CA HIS A 161 -8.25 12.02 1.87
C HIS A 161 -8.23 13.31 2.71
N GLY A 162 -8.80 13.20 3.92
CA GLY A 162 -8.87 14.27 4.91
C GLY A 162 -7.52 14.65 5.54
N ILE A 163 -7.59 15.43 6.63
CA ILE A 163 -6.40 15.95 7.33
C ILE A 163 -5.54 14.81 7.89
N ASP A 164 -6.16 13.77 8.42
CA ASP A 164 -5.50 12.56 8.94
C ASP A 164 -4.73 11.80 7.86
N PHE A 165 -5.33 11.67 6.67
CA PHE A 165 -4.67 11.08 5.51
C PHE A 165 -3.45 11.90 5.08
N LYS A 166 -3.63 13.20 4.85
CA LYS A 166 -2.53 14.09 4.42
C LYS A 166 -1.37 14.08 5.42
N HIS A 167 -1.69 14.02 6.72
CA HIS A 167 -0.68 13.91 7.76
C HIS A 167 0.07 12.57 7.68
N SER A 168 -0.64 11.46 7.54
CA SER A 168 -0.05 10.11 7.43
C SER A 168 0.82 9.98 6.17
N GLU A 169 0.33 10.46 5.03
CA GLU A 169 1.07 10.51 3.76
C GLU A 169 2.36 11.32 3.92
N LYS A 170 2.31 12.48 4.59
CA LYS A 170 3.48 13.31 4.88
C LYS A 170 4.49 12.61 5.80
N LEU A 171 4.03 11.90 6.83
CA LEU A 171 4.93 11.15 7.73
C LEU A 171 5.72 10.08 6.98
N ILE A 172 5.03 9.32 6.13
CA ILE A 172 5.63 8.27 5.31
C ILE A 172 6.59 8.88 4.28
N MET A 173 6.19 9.97 3.63
CA MET A 173 7.05 10.72 2.71
C MET A 173 8.33 11.23 3.40
N ASN A 174 8.21 11.81 4.60
CA ASN A 174 9.37 12.29 5.35
C ASN A 174 10.34 11.15 5.70
N ALA A 175 9.81 9.99 6.11
CA ALA A 175 10.63 8.80 6.35
C ALA A 175 11.35 8.35 5.07
N TYR A 176 10.62 8.27 3.94
CA TYR A 176 11.19 7.94 2.64
C TYR A 176 12.34 8.89 2.25
N LEU A 177 12.13 10.20 2.37
CA LEU A 177 13.16 11.20 2.05
C LEU A 177 14.41 11.05 2.91
N LYS A 178 14.27 10.72 4.20
CA LYS A 178 15.39 10.53 5.13
C LYS A 178 16.19 9.25 4.89
N ILE A 179 15.59 8.25 4.26
CA ILE A 179 16.26 6.99 3.89
C ILE A 179 17.04 7.15 2.58
N ASN A 180 16.59 8.06 1.70
CA ASN A 180 17.15 8.26 0.36
C ASN A 180 17.96 9.56 0.23
N SER A 181 18.21 10.26 1.34
CA SER A 181 19.07 11.45 1.43
C SER A 181 20.52 11.10 1.72
#